data_AF-A0A0R3EV61-F1
#
_entry.id   AF-A0A0R3EV61-F1
#
_cell.length_a   1.000
_cell.length_b   1.000
_cell.length_c   1.000
_cell.angle_alpha   90.00
_cell.angle_beta   90.00
_cell.angle_gamma   90.00
#
_symmetry.space_group_name_H-M   'P 1'
#
loop_
_entity.id
_entity.type
_entity.pdbx_description
1 polymer ?
#
loop_
_entity_poly.entity_id
_entity_poly.type
_entity_poly.pdbx_seq_one_letter_code
_entity_poly.pdbx_strand_id
1 'polypeptide(L)' 'MTDRLPARWDSQPLATALEVMTASGPAEGRLRFDFGQAGSVGLSLHLNPTKLSRGASDALLAQIAQLSLLAAKSTQQVIG' A
#
# COMPACT_ATOMS: atom_id res chain seq x y z
N MET A 1 -15.50 14.61 12.10
CA MET A 1 -14.34 13.82 12.59
C MET A 1 -13.18 14.23 11.72
N THR A 2 -12.10 14.75 12.28
CA THR A 2 -10.88 14.99 11.48
C THR A 2 -10.31 13.61 11.13
N ASP A 3 -10.40 13.23 9.84
CA ASP A 3 -9.73 12.06 9.26
C ASP A 3 -8.20 12.24 9.34
N ARG A 4 -7.68 12.26 10.57
CA ARG A 4 -6.24 12.29 10.80
C ARG A 4 -5.74 10.88 10.61
N LEU A 5 -4.91 10.73 9.57
CA LEU A 5 -4.12 9.53 9.36
C LEU A 5 -3.29 9.23 10.63
N PRO A 6 -3.09 7.95 10.97
CA PRO A 6 -2.19 7.55 12.04
C PRO A 6 -0.83 8.23 11.90
N ALA A 7 -0.23 8.68 13.01
CA ALA A 7 1.07 9.36 12.98
C ALA A 7 2.21 8.50 12.42
N ARG A 8 2.04 7.17 12.45
CA ARG A 8 2.98 6.18 11.89
C ARG A 8 2.55 5.65 10.53
N TRP A 9 1.60 6.30 9.87
CA TRP A 9 1.18 5.87 8.54
C TRP A 9 2.30 6.07 7.53
N ASP A 10 2.69 4.98 6.88
CA ASP A 10 3.71 4.97 5.84
C ASP A 10 3.05 5.05 4.45
N SER A 11 3.35 6.11 3.72
CA SER A 11 2.85 6.34 2.37
C SER A 11 3.66 5.61 1.30
N GLN A 12 4.84 5.07 1.63
CA GLN A 12 5.75 4.43 0.67
C GLN A 12 5.11 3.27 -0.12
N PRO A 13 4.28 2.38 0.48
CA PRO A 13 3.61 1.32 -0.28
C PRO A 13 2.66 1.86 -1.36
N LEU A 14 1.95 2.95 -1.07
CA LEU A 14 1.04 3.56 -2.03
C LEU A 14 1.81 4.28 -3.14
N ALA A 15 2.88 4.99 -2.80
CA ALA A 15 3.75 5.65 -3.77
C ALA A 15 4.36 4.64 -4.76
N THR A 16 4.88 3.52 -4.24
CA THR A 16 5.45 2.45 -5.07
C THR A 16 4.40 1.82 -5.99
N ALA A 17 3.19 1.59 -5.47
CA ALA A 17 2.10 1.06 -6.28
C ALA A 17 1.68 2.02 -7.40
N LEU A 18 1.63 3.33 -7.12
CA LEU A 18 1.35 4.36 -8.12
C LEU A 18 2.44 4.42 -9.19
N GLU A 19 3.71 4.30 -8.82
CA GLU A 19 4.82 4.25 -9.77
C GLU A 19 4.71 3.03 -10.70
N VAL A 20 4.37 1.85 -10.17
CA VAL A 20 4.09 0.67 -11.00
C VAL A 20 2.90 0.92 -11.93
N MET A 21 1.84 1.58 -11.45
CA MET A 21 0.62 1.84 -12.22
C MET A 21 0.77 2.88 -13.34
N THR A 22 1.79 3.75 -13.27
CA THR A 22 2.06 4.75 -14.32
C THR A 22 2.99 4.24 -15.42
N ALA A 23 3.51 3.02 -15.29
CA ALA A 23 4.39 2.43 -16.28
C ALA A 23 3.66 2.17 -17.63
N SER A 24 4.37 2.43 -18.74
CA SER A 24 3.88 2.22 -20.10
C SER A 24 3.96 0.76 -20.59
N GLY A 25 4.24 -0.19 -19.69
CA GLY A 25 4.44 -1.60 -20.01
C GLY A 25 4.53 -2.45 -18.73
N PRO A 26 4.98 -3.72 -18.82
CA PRO A 26 5.23 -4.55 -17.63
C PRO A 26 6.16 -3.84 -16.65
N ALA A 27 5.76 -3.82 -15.38
CA ALA A 27 6.48 -3.18 -14.30
C ALA A 27 6.41 -4.01 -13.02
N GLU A 28 7.46 -3.89 -12.21
CA GLU A 28 7.60 -4.59 -10.95
C GLU A 28 7.79 -3.59 -9.81
N GLY A 29 7.20 -3.89 -8.65
CA GLY A 29 7.37 -3.08 -7.45
C GLY A 29 7.26 -3.93 -6.21
N ARG A 30 8.06 -3.60 -5.19
CA ARG A 30 8.02 -4.29 -3.89
C ARG A 30 7.43 -3.37 -2.84
N LEU A 31 6.35 -3.81 -2.24
CA LEU A 31 5.71 -3.14 -1.12
C LEU A 31 6.11 -3.84 0.18
N ARG A 32 6.24 -3.06 1.25
CA ARG A 32 6.44 -3.58 2.61
C ARG A 32 5.47 -2.89 3.55
N PHE A 33 4.77 -3.67 4.35
CA PHE A 33 3.87 -3.18 5.39
C PHE A 33 4.42 -3.63 6.74
N ASP A 34 4.69 -2.67 7.63
CA ASP A 34 5.21 -2.94 8.97
C ASP A 34 4.09 -2.88 10.01
N PHE A 35 3.82 -3.99 10.68
CA PHE A 35 2.82 -4.13 11.74
C PHE A 35 3.48 -4.08 13.14
N GLY A 36 4.72 -3.60 13.23
CA GLY A 36 5.46 -3.48 14.48
C GLY A 36 5.80 -4.86 15.05
N GLN A 37 5.38 -5.13 16.30
CA GLN A 37 5.69 -6.40 16.97
C GLN A 37 5.05 -7.63 16.30
N ALA A 38 3.97 -7.43 15.53
CA ALA A 38 3.37 -8.51 14.75
C ALA A 38 4.20 -8.90 13.51
N GLY A 39 5.26 -8.14 13.20
CA GLY A 39 6.16 -8.37 12.08
C GLY A 39 5.80 -7.55 10.84
N SER A 40 6.33 -7.95 9.69
CA SER A 40 6.14 -7.22 8.42
C SER A 40 5.71 -8.14 7.28
N VAL A 41 4.83 -7.64 6.42
CA VAL A 41 4.37 -8.32 5.21
C VAL A 41 5.02 -7.67 3.99
N GLY A 42 5.59 -8.49 3.11
CA GLY A 42 6.11 -8.06 1.81
C GLY A 42 5.17 -8.50 0.68
N LEU A 43 4.88 -7.59 -0.25
CA LEU A 43 4.11 -7.87 -1.47
C LEU A 43 4.97 -7.52 -2.69
N SER A 44 5.06 -8.43 -3.65
CA SER A 44 5.68 -8.12 -4.95
C SER A 44 4.59 -7.95 -6.00
N LEU A 45 4.52 -6.77 -6.61
CA LEU A 45 3.64 -6.44 -7.71
C LEU A 45 4.37 -6.73 -9.01
N HIS A 46 3.81 -7.59 -9.86
CA HIS A 46 4.27 -7.82 -11.22
C HIS A 46 3.07 -7.56 -12.13
N LEU A 47 2.95 -6.34 -12.64
CA LEU A 47 1.76 -5.86 -13.32
C LEU A 47 2.10 -5.35 -14.72
N ASN A 48 1.12 -5.40 -15.61
CA ASN A 48 1.15 -4.61 -16.84
C ASN A 48 -0.03 -3.62 -16.81
N PRO A 49 0.19 -2.36 -16.40
CA PRO A 49 -0.89 -1.40 -16.19
C PRO A 49 -1.70 -1.12 -17.45
N THR A 50 -1.07 -1.18 -18.62
CA THR A 50 -1.74 -1.00 -19.92
C THR A 50 -2.79 -2.07 -20.22
N LYS A 51 -2.75 -3.20 -19.51
CA LYS A 51 -3.71 -4.31 -19.61
C LYS A 51 -4.74 -4.34 -18.47
N LEU A 52 -4.61 -3.47 -17.47
CA LEU A 52 -5.56 -3.38 -16.36
C LEU A 52 -6.71 -2.44 -16.72
N SER A 53 -7.92 -2.81 -16.34
CA SER A 53 -9.04 -1.87 -16.38
C SER A 53 -8.86 -0.83 -15.29
N ARG A 54 -9.42 0.37 -15.49
CA ARG A 54 -9.42 1.43 -14.47
C ARG A 54 -9.95 0.92 -13.13
N GLY A 55 -11.06 0.17 -13.13
CA GLY A 55 -11.64 -0.39 -11.91
C GLY A 55 -10.72 -1.38 -11.19
N ALA A 56 -9.93 -2.17 -11.92
CA ALA A 56 -8.95 -3.06 -11.31
C ALA A 56 -7.77 -2.27 -10.69
N SER A 57 -7.29 -1.23 -11.38
CA SER A 57 -6.24 -0.35 -10.86
C SER A 57 -6.70 0.39 -9.60
N ASP A 58 -7.90 0.97 -9.63
CA ASP A 58 -8.48 1.69 -8.49
C ASP A 58 -8.69 0.75 -7.28
N ALA A 59 -9.20 -0.47 -7.52
CA ALA A 59 -9.38 -1.47 -6.48
C ALA A 59 -8.05 -1.92 -5.85
N LEU A 60 -6.99 -2.07 -6.66
CA LEU A 60 -5.67 -2.46 -6.17
C LEU A 60 -5.05 -1.35 -5.32
N LEU A 61 -5.12 -0.09 -5.79
CA LEU A 61 -4.68 1.07 -5.01
C LEU A 61 -5.43 1.21 -3.69
N ALA A 62 -6.76 1.01 -3.70
CA ALA A 62 -7.58 1.06 -2.50
C ALA A 62 -7.18 -0.02 -1.48
N GLN A 63 -6.95 -1.26 -1.91
CA GLN A 63 -6.52 -2.35 -1.04
C GLN A 63 -5.13 -2.09 -0.43
N ILE A 64 -4.19 -1.53 -1.20
CA ILE A 64 -2.87 -1.15 -0.71
C ILE A 64 -2.97 -0.04 0.33
N ALA A 65 -3.81 0.97 0.09
CA ALA A 65 -4.07 2.04 1.06
C ALA A 65 -4.68 1.49 2.35
N GLN A 66 -5.63 0.54 2.26
CA GLN A 66 -6.24 -0.12 3.41
C GLN A 66 -5.23 -0.94 4.22
N LEU A 67 -4.35 -1.70 3.55
CA LEU A 67 -3.28 -2.47 4.21
C LEU A 67 -2.27 -1.55 4.91
N SER A 68 -1.86 -0.46 4.27
CA SER A 68 -0.97 0.53 4.89
C SER A 68 -1.62 1.18 6.12
N LEU A 69 -2.92 1.52 6.04
CA LEU A 69 -3.65 2.05 7.18
C LEU A 69 -3.77 1.04 8.33
N LEU A 70 -4.01 -0.23 8.01
CA LEU A 70 -4.09 -1.31 8.99
C LEU A 70 -2.75 -1.51 9.72
N ALA A 71 -1.65 -1.53 8.98
CA ALA A 71 -0.29 -1.62 9.50
C ALA A 71 0.01 -0.47 10.48
N ALA A 72 -0.35 0.75 10.10
CA ALA A 72 -0.18 1.92 10.94
C ALA A 72 -1.00 1.86 12.24
N LYS A 73 -2.25 1.39 12.17
CA LYS A 73 -3.13 1.22 13.35
C LYS A 73 -2.62 0.11 14.28
N SER A 74 -2.17 -1.01 13.73
CA SER A 74 -1.60 -2.13 14.49
C SER A 74 -0.39 -1.67 15.30
N THR A 75 0.47 -0.84 14.70
CA THR A 75 1.65 -0.29 15.37
C THR A 75 1.28 0.72 16.47
N GLN A 76 0.17 1.45 16.35
CA GLN A 76 -0.29 2.39 17.38
C GLN A 76 -0.87 1.70 18.63
N GLN A 77 -1.64 0.62 18.47
CA GLN A 77 -2.27 -0.07 19.61
C GLN A 77 -1.28 -0.75 20.56
N VAL A 78 -0.03 -0.99 20.13
CA VAL A 78 1.01 -1.63 20.94
C VAL A 78 1.78 -0.61 21.81
N ILE A 79 1.64 0.69 21.52
CA ILE A 79 2.39 1.76 22.19
C ILE A 79 1.46 2.63 23.06
N GLY A 80 0.14 2.43 22.93
CA GLY A 80 -0.91 3.08 23.72
C GLY A 80 -1.33 2.28 24.94
#